data_AF-A0A819MNG7-F1
#
_entry.id   AF-A0A819MNG7-F1
#
_cell.length_a   1.000
_cell.length_b   1.000
_cell.length_c   1.000
_cell.angle_alpha   90.00
_cell.angle_beta   90.00
_cell.angle_gamma   90.00
#
_symmetry.space_group_name_H-M   'P 1'
#
loop_
_entity.id
_entity.type
_entity.pdbx_description
1 polymer ?
#
loop_
_entity_poly.entity_id
_entity_poly.type
_entity_poly.pdbx_seq_one_letter_code
_entity_poly.pdbx_strand_id
1 'polypeptide(L)'
;MEDLAKALAEYHDPRTDLVHKQHLHEQLNRFLIDQNSWQIALTTFQRKQHDQTMVLSPLLIYFLLQVLEHSIRHRYGDQQQIRQILLWLFLHLFDYMPVYVRSKLCLLIVQNVRCDNQWSLDEYFQTCYHVS
;
A
#
# COMPACT_ATOMS: atom_id res chain seq x y z
N MET A 1 -11.43 -7.03 -5.59
CA MET A 1 -11.15 -5.93 -4.63
C MET A 1 -12.09 -5.97 -3.46
N GLU A 2 -13.40 -6.04 -3.70
CA GLU A 2 -14.41 -6.22 -2.64
C GLU A 2 -14.16 -7.49 -1.82
N ASP A 3 -13.78 -8.59 -2.47
CA ASP A 3 -13.43 -9.85 -1.77
C ASP A 3 -12.22 -9.70 -0.84
N LEU A 4 -11.20 -8.92 -1.23
CA LEU A 4 -10.02 -8.67 -0.41
C LEU A 4 -10.36 -7.77 0.79
N ALA A 5 -11.17 -6.73 0.57
CA ALA A 5 -11.65 -5.85 1.63
C ALA A 5 -12.49 -6.63 2.65
N LYS A 6 -13.35 -7.53 2.16
CA LYS A 6 -14.19 -8.41 2.98
C LYS A 6 -13.33 -9.41 3.77
N ALA A 7 -12.37 -10.06 3.13
CA ALA A 7 -11.45 -10.98 3.79
C ALA A 7 -10.66 -10.30 4.93
N LEU A 8 -10.17 -9.08 4.70
CA LEU A 8 -9.50 -8.28 5.74
C LEU A 8 -10.45 -7.91 6.88
N ALA A 9 -11.69 -7.49 6.57
CA ALA A 9 -12.68 -7.14 7.58
C ALA A 9 -13.04 -8.36 8.46
N GLU A 10 -13.28 -9.52 7.85
CA GLU A 10 -13.57 -10.77 8.55
C GLU A 10 -12.38 -11.25 9.39
N TYR A 11 -11.15 -11.13 8.88
CA TYR A 11 -9.95 -11.52 9.61
C TYR A 11 -9.77 -10.72 10.90
N HIS A 12 -10.06 -9.41 10.84
CA HIS A 12 -9.94 -8.50 11.99
C HIS A 12 -11.20 -8.48 12.89
N ASP A 13 -12.31 -9.11 12.50
CA ASP A 13 -13.50 -9.19 13.34
C ASP A 13 -13.26 -10.16 14.52
N PRO A 14 -13.40 -9.72 15.79
CA PRO A 14 -13.24 -10.59 16.95
C PRO A 14 -14.23 -11.77 16.99
N ARG A 15 -15.36 -11.69 16.27
CA ARG A 15 -16.42 -12.71 16.24
C ARG A 15 -16.16 -13.84 15.26
N THR A 16 -15.26 -13.63 14.30
CA THR A 16 -14.89 -14.67 13.35
C THR A 16 -14.21 -15.84 14.05
N ASP A 17 -14.62 -17.07 13.72
CA ASP A 17 -14.07 -18.27 14.33
C ASP A 17 -12.59 -18.47 13.98
N LEU A 18 -11.88 -19.19 14.85
CA LEU A 18 -10.43 -19.35 14.75
C LEU A 18 -10.00 -20.10 13.49
N VAL A 19 -10.79 -21.08 13.02
CA VAL A 19 -10.45 -21.89 11.84
C VAL A 19 -10.60 -21.04 10.58
N HIS A 20 -11.69 -20.28 10.47
CA HIS A 20 -11.87 -19.32 9.38
C HIS A 20 -10.81 -18.22 9.40
N LYS A 21 -10.44 -17.70 10.58
CA LYS A 21 -9.33 -16.73 10.70
C LYS A 21 -8.00 -17.28 10.21
N GLN A 22 -7.68 -18.55 10.52
CA GLN A 22 -6.47 -19.19 10.00
C GLN A 22 -6.52 -19.32 8.47
N HIS A 23 -7.67 -19.71 7.92
CA HIS A 23 -7.85 -19.79 6.48
C HIS A 23 -7.67 -18.43 5.79
N LEU A 24 -8.30 -17.38 6.33
CA LEU A 24 -8.15 -16.01 5.85
C LEU A 24 -6.69 -15.54 5.94
N HIS A 25 -5.99 -15.86 7.03
CA HIS A 25 -4.58 -15.52 7.19
C HIS A 25 -3.72 -16.14 6.10
N GLU A 26 -3.92 -17.42 5.80
CA GLU A 26 -3.19 -18.10 4.71
C GLU A 26 -3.51 -17.48 3.35
N GLN A 27 -4.78 -17.19 3.07
CA GLN A 27 -5.18 -16.55 1.81
C GLN A 27 -4.55 -15.17 1.65
N LEU A 28 -4.62 -14.34 2.68
CA LEU A 28 -4.04 -12.99 2.69
C LEU A 28 -2.51 -13.04 2.57
N ASN A 29 -1.85 -13.98 3.23
CA ASN A 29 -0.39 -14.15 3.09
C ASN A 29 0.01 -14.63 1.69
N ARG A 30 -0.73 -15.58 1.11
CA ARG A 30 -0.49 -16.03 -0.28
C ARG A 30 -0.64 -14.87 -1.26
N PHE A 31 -1.65 -14.03 -1.07
CA PHE A 31 -1.83 -12.82 -1.86
C PHE A 31 -0.67 -11.83 -1.66
N LEU A 32 -0.23 -11.62 -0.42
CA LEU A 32 0.85 -10.68 -0.11
C LEU A 32 2.17 -11.05 -0.79
N ILE A 33 2.49 -12.35 -0.88
CA ILE A 33 3.74 -12.85 -1.47
C ILE A 33 3.63 -13.19 -2.96
N ASP A 34 2.45 -13.04 -3.56
CA ASP A 34 2.24 -13.36 -4.97
C ASP A 34 2.90 -12.30 -5.87
N GLN A 35 3.65 -12.76 -6.87
CA GLN A 35 4.46 -11.92 -7.75
C GLN A 35 3.64 -10.90 -8.55
N ASN A 36 2.33 -11.12 -8.75
CA ASN A 36 1.47 -10.26 -9.56
C ASN A 36 0.56 -9.37 -8.72
N SER A 37 0.49 -9.56 -7.41
CA SER A 37 -0.43 -8.83 -6.54
C SER A 37 -0.17 -7.32 -6.47
N TRP A 38 1.05 -6.87 -6.82
CA TRP A 38 1.36 -5.45 -6.99
C TRP A 38 0.49 -4.77 -8.06
N GLN A 39 0.12 -5.48 -9.14
CA GLN A 39 -0.74 -4.94 -10.19
C GLN A 39 -2.13 -4.59 -9.65
N ILE A 40 -2.63 -5.42 -8.74
CA ILE A 40 -3.93 -5.21 -8.09
C ILE A 40 -3.84 -4.00 -7.14
N ALA A 41 -2.76 -3.87 -6.39
CA ALA A 41 -2.52 -2.70 -5.53
C ALA A 41 -2.44 -1.40 -6.36
N LEU A 42 -1.64 -1.38 -7.44
CA LEU A 42 -1.54 -0.23 -8.34
C LEU A 42 -2.89 0.13 -8.95
N THR A 43 -3.57 -0.84 -9.55
CA THR A 43 -4.88 -0.61 -10.20
C THR A 43 -5.89 -0.05 -9.19
N THR A 44 -5.84 -0.49 -7.94
CA THR A 44 -6.74 0.02 -6.89
C THR A 44 -6.46 1.49 -6.59
N PHE A 45 -5.20 1.85 -6.39
CA PHE A 45 -4.85 3.24 -6.11
C PHE A 45 -5.05 4.16 -7.32
N GLN A 46 -4.78 3.69 -8.53
CA GLN A 46 -5.07 4.42 -9.77
C GLN A 46 -6.58 4.66 -9.93
N ARG A 47 -7.41 3.66 -9.63
CA ARG A 47 -8.87 3.85 -9.60
C ARG A 47 -9.26 4.90 -8.57
N LYS A 48 -8.68 4.87 -7.36
CA LYS A 48 -8.92 5.90 -6.34
C LYS A 48 -8.46 7.31 -6.77
N GLN A 49 -7.41 7.40 -7.59
CA GLN A 49 -6.96 8.65 -8.17
C GLN A 49 -7.96 9.24 -9.19
N HIS A 50 -8.60 8.39 -9.99
CA HIS A 50 -9.58 8.83 -11.00
C HIS A 50 -11.00 8.96 -10.45
N ASP A 51 -11.36 8.15 -9.44
CA ASP A 51 -12.69 8.09 -8.85
C ASP A 51 -12.65 8.63 -7.40
N GLN A 52 -13.06 9.88 -7.25
CA GLN A 52 -13.12 10.55 -5.95
C GLN A 52 -14.16 9.90 -5.01
N THR A 53 -15.13 9.15 -5.52
CA THR A 53 -16.23 8.56 -4.73
C THR A 53 -15.84 7.24 -4.06
N MET A 54 -14.84 6.53 -4.58
CA MET A 54 -14.40 5.25 -4.04
C MET A 54 -13.80 5.42 -2.63
N VAL A 55 -14.42 4.90 -1.58
CA VAL A 55 -13.85 4.95 -0.21
C VAL A 55 -13.05 3.69 0.07
N LEU A 56 -11.75 3.83 0.31
CA LEU A 56 -10.88 2.72 0.74
C LEU A 56 -10.76 2.73 2.27
N SER A 57 -10.98 1.58 2.90
CA SER A 57 -10.77 1.47 4.34
C SER A 57 -9.26 1.59 4.67
N PRO A 58 -8.89 2.20 5.81
CA PRO A 58 -7.49 2.30 6.20
C PRO A 58 -6.76 0.96 6.33
N LEU A 59 -7.47 -0.11 6.71
CA LEU A 59 -6.93 -1.47 6.75
C LEU A 59 -6.56 -1.98 5.35
N LEU A 60 -7.43 -1.74 4.36
CA LEU A 60 -7.16 -2.12 2.98
C LEU A 60 -5.99 -1.32 2.41
N ILE A 61 -5.92 0.00 2.65
CA ILE A 61 -4.79 0.83 2.22
C ILE A 61 -3.49 0.26 2.79
N TYR A 62 -3.46 0.00 4.10
CA TYR A 62 -2.27 -0.55 4.76
C TYR A 62 -1.84 -1.88 4.16
N PHE A 63 -2.78 -2.81 3.93
CA PHE A 63 -2.48 -4.10 3.33
C PHE A 63 -1.94 -3.96 1.90
N LEU A 64 -2.53 -3.10 1.07
CA LEU A 64 -2.02 -2.83 -0.28
C LEU A 64 -0.62 -2.20 -0.26
N LEU A 65 -0.31 -1.35 0.73
CA LEU A 65 1.05 -0.86 0.95
C LEU A 65 2.02 -2.00 1.32
N GLN A 66 1.59 -3.02 2.08
CA GLN A 66 2.43 -4.20 2.33
C GLN A 66 2.68 -5.03 1.06
N VAL A 67 1.70 -5.11 0.17
CA VAL A 67 1.88 -5.76 -1.15
C VAL A 67 2.92 -5.00 -1.98
N LEU A 68 2.84 -3.66 -2.02
CA LEU A 68 3.85 -2.84 -2.70
C LEU A 68 5.23 -2.96 -2.05
N GLU A 69 5.32 -3.03 -0.72
CA GLU A 69 6.58 -3.28 -0.01
C GLU A 69 7.24 -4.58 -0.45
N HIS A 70 6.46 -5.67 -0.52
CA HIS A 70 6.94 -6.95 -0.96
C HIS A 70 7.48 -6.86 -2.39
N SER A 71 6.74 -6.23 -3.29
CA SER A 71 7.17 -6.00 -4.67
C SER A 71 8.44 -5.16 -4.77
N ILE A 72 8.59 -4.09 -3.98
CA ILE A 72 9.82 -3.27 -3.93
C ILE A 72 11.01 -4.12 -3.45
N ARG A 73 10.84 -4.87 -2.35
CA ARG A 73 11.88 -5.71 -1.76
C ARG A 73 12.41 -6.74 -2.75
N HIS A 74 11.52 -7.33 -3.54
CA HIS A 74 11.86 -8.39 -4.50
C HIS A 74 12.05 -7.88 -5.94
N ARG A 75 11.95 -6.56 -6.17
CA ARG A 75 12.03 -5.91 -7.48
C ARG A 75 11.04 -6.49 -8.51
N TYR A 76 9.83 -6.84 -8.05
CA TYR A 76 8.75 -7.26 -8.93
C TYR A 76 8.03 -6.07 -9.54
N GLY A 77 7.66 -6.16 -10.81
CA GLY A 77 6.88 -5.13 -11.48
C GLY A 77 7.64 -3.84 -11.80
N ASP A 78 6.89 -2.82 -12.23
CA ASP A 78 7.40 -1.53 -12.63
C ASP A 78 7.61 -0.62 -11.41
N GLN A 79 8.87 -0.47 -10.99
CA GLN A 79 9.25 0.34 -9.82
C GLN A 79 8.93 1.82 -10.02
N GLN A 80 8.95 2.33 -11.25
CA GLN A 80 8.62 3.73 -11.53
C GLN A 80 7.13 3.99 -11.30
N GLN A 81 6.25 3.07 -11.70
CA GLN A 81 4.82 3.18 -11.43
C GLN A 81 4.52 3.09 -9.92
N ILE A 82 5.22 2.21 -9.21
CA ILE A 82 5.08 2.09 -7.75
C ILE A 82 5.53 3.39 -7.07
N ARG A 83 6.64 3.98 -7.49
CA ARG A 83 7.10 5.27 -6.99
C ARG A 83 6.06 6.38 -7.21
N GLN A 84 5.55 6.49 -8.44
CA GLN A 84 4.54 7.50 -8.80
C GLN A 84 3.28 7.38 -7.94
N ILE A 85 2.79 6.16 -7.69
CA ILE A 85 1.60 5.98 -6.87
C ILE A 85 1.85 6.30 -5.40
N LEU A 86 3.03 5.93 -4.85
CA LEU A 86 3.38 6.24 -3.47
C LEU A 86 3.50 7.75 -3.26
N LEU A 87 4.11 8.47 -4.19
CA LEU A 87 4.17 9.93 -4.17
C LEU A 87 2.78 10.55 -4.29
N TRP A 88 1.92 10.04 -5.18
CA TRP A 88 0.55 10.53 -5.30
C TRP A 88 -0.24 10.33 -3.99
N LEU A 89 -0.15 9.16 -3.37
CA LEU A 89 -0.77 8.88 -2.06
C LEU A 89 -0.28 9.85 -0.99
N PHE A 90 1.01 10.16 -1.00
CA PHE A 90 1.63 11.08 -0.05
C PHE A 90 1.15 12.52 -0.25
N LEU A 91 1.13 13.02 -1.49
CA LEU A 91 0.76 14.40 -1.78
C LEU A 91 -0.74 14.66 -1.56
N HIS A 92 -1.61 13.68 -1.82
CA HIS A 92 -3.05 13.92 -1.87
C HIS A 92 -3.84 13.33 -0.71
N LEU A 93 -3.37 12.23 -0.12
CA LEU A 93 -4.16 11.49 0.87
C LEU A 93 -3.50 11.43 2.25
N PHE A 94 -2.25 11.86 2.41
CA PHE A 94 -1.47 11.66 3.63
C PHE A 94 -2.18 12.17 4.87
N ASP A 95 -2.63 13.43 4.90
CA ASP A 95 -3.26 14.04 6.08
C ASP A 95 -4.60 13.40 6.47
N TYR A 96 -5.24 12.70 5.54
CA TYR A 96 -6.52 12.02 5.76
C TYR A 96 -6.35 10.57 6.25
N MET A 97 -5.12 10.05 6.30
CA MET A 97 -4.84 8.69 6.72
C MET A 97 -4.49 8.57 8.22
N PRO A 98 -4.86 7.46 8.89
CA PRO A 98 -4.39 7.17 10.23
C PRO A 98 -2.86 7.12 10.31
N VAL A 99 -2.31 7.46 11.50
CA VAL A 99 -0.86 7.53 11.76
C VAL A 99 -0.12 6.28 11.29
N TYR A 100 -0.63 5.08 11.58
CA TYR A 100 0.05 3.83 11.21
C TYR A 100 0.14 3.62 9.69
N VAL A 101 -0.82 4.12 8.91
CA VAL A 101 -0.78 4.09 7.44
C VAL A 101 0.21 5.13 6.92
N ARG A 102 0.19 6.34 7.48
CA ARG A 102 1.17 7.39 7.17
C ARG A 102 2.60 6.94 7.40
N SER A 103 2.87 6.33 8.57
CA SER A 103 4.19 5.79 8.90
C SER A 103 4.64 4.72 7.90
N LYS A 104 3.71 3.85 7.46
CA LYS A 104 4.00 2.83 6.44
C LYS A 104 4.33 3.43 5.08
N LEU A 105 3.55 4.42 4.66
CA LEU A 105 3.78 5.14 3.40
C LEU A 105 5.13 5.85 3.40
N CYS A 106 5.48 6.57 4.46
CA CYS A 106 6.80 7.20 4.60
C CYS A 106 7.94 6.17 4.55
N LEU A 107 7.80 5.04 5.25
CA LEU A 107 8.80 3.98 5.23
C LEU A 107 9.04 3.46 3.81
N LEU A 108 7.96 3.24 3.05
CA LEU A 108 8.02 2.78 1.67
C LEU A 108 8.69 3.78 0.74
N ILE A 109 8.36 5.06 0.86
CA ILE A 109 9.01 6.12 0.09
C ILE A 109 10.51 6.14 0.38
N VAL A 110 10.91 6.09 1.66
CA VAL A 110 12.33 6.03 2.05
C VAL A 110 13.02 4.78 1.51
N GLN A 111 12.37 3.61 1.55
CA GLN A 111 12.91 2.38 0.97
C GLN A 111 13.10 2.51 -0.54
N ASN A 112 12.12 3.09 -1.24
CA ASN A 112 12.19 3.31 -2.69
C ASN A 112 13.33 4.29 -3.05
N VAL A 113 13.44 5.40 -2.33
CA VAL A 113 14.53 6.39 -2.48
C VAL A 113 15.91 5.75 -2.24
N ARG A 114 16.05 4.90 -1.21
CA ARG A 114 17.32 4.22 -0.91
C ARG A 114 17.71 3.15 -1.94
N CYS A 115 16.74 2.59 -2.67
CA CYS A 115 16.98 1.54 -3.65
C CYS A 115 17.18 2.07 -5.08
N ASP A 116 16.95 3.37 -5.32
CA ASP A 116 16.88 3.96 -6.66
C ASP A 116 17.85 5.16 -6.79
N ASN A 117 18.93 4.98 -7.57
CA ASN A 117 19.97 6.00 -7.79
C ASN A 117 19.55 7.14 -8.75
N GLN A 118 18.25 7.24 -9.10
CA GLN A 118 17.73 8.14 -10.14
C GLN A 118 16.69 9.16 -9.63
N TRP A 119 16.78 9.59 -8.38
CA TRP A 119 15.95 10.69 -7.90
C TRP A 119 16.57 12.04 -8.27
N SER A 120 15.75 12.95 -8.78
CA SER A 120 16.13 14.35 -8.87
C SER A 120 16.19 14.96 -7.46
N LEU A 121 17.08 15.93 -7.23
CA LEU A 121 17.22 16.60 -5.92
C LEU A 121 15.89 17.14 -5.39
N ASP A 122 14.99 17.57 -6.28
CA ASP A 122 13.70 18.15 -5.93
C ASP A 122 12.74 17.15 -5.29
N GLU A 123 12.71 15.90 -5.75
CA GLU A 123 11.86 14.85 -5.18
C GLU A 123 12.35 14.41 -3.79
N TYR A 124 13.67 14.43 -3.55
CA TYR A 124 14.24 14.18 -2.22
C TYR A 124 13.80 15.26 -1.22
N PHE A 125 13.92 16.54 -1.57
CA PHE A 125 13.55 17.64 -0.67
C PHE A 125 12.05 17.66 -0.34
N GLN A 126 11.17 17.36 -1.31
CA GLN A 126 9.73 17.31 -1.05
C GLN A 126 9.35 16.24 0.00
N THR A 127 10.06 15.11 0.04
CA THR A 127 9.82 14.06 1.05
C THR A 127 10.35 14.44 2.45
N CYS A 128 11.37 15.30 2.53
CA CYS A 128 11.98 15.71 3.80
C CYS A 128 11.22 16.86 4.49
N TYR A 129 10.57 17.76 3.75
CA TYR A 129 9.94 18.96 4.34
C TYR A 129 8.64 18.69 5.11
N HIS A 130 7.97 17.57 4.85
CA HIS A 130 6.73 17.18 5.54
C HIS A 130 6.95 16.48 6.90
N VAL A 131 8.20 16.44 7.40
CA VAL A 131 8.58 15.87 8.71
C VAL A 131 8.80 16.96 9.77
N SER A 132 8.25 18.16 9.57
CA SER A 132 8.30 19.26 10.55
C SER A 132 7.08 19.24 11.47
#